data_AF-A0A5D0CU93-F1
#
_entry.id   AF-A0A5D0CU93-F1
#
_cell.length_a   1.000
_cell.length_b   1.000
_cell.length_c   1.000
_cell.angle_alpha   90.00
_cell.angle_beta   90.00
_cell.angle_gamma   90.00
#
_symmetry.space_group_name_H-M   'P 1'
#
loop_
_entity.id
_entity.type
_entity.pdbx_description
1 polymer ?
#
loop_
_entity_poly.entity_id
_entity_poly.type
_entity_poly.pdbx_seq_one_letter_code
_entity_poly.pdbx_strand_id
1 'polypeptide(L)'
;MKERVKSLVLALLVGCSLVQSYFLIYRLPGSNPVVKTASDYIKTENMGQEAEAEDMLFPAQIAVHLGGGRHTVFYPESAFYNLIYSRLKGRQFEGFQRYALENIDWAEIRSRYPGIELQFGGGIPVSLLQRVMQIEPDSLFEGESISRVLIYNAEDEEQVRVFFFSSQGDVVYEATKADLTVQDVKQQVDFGKEWVPYTLEDGYYLPEKPIRMVETGMKIGVFSTDQMQSSLFFDPSITRYIREKDGSEIYTDSKRSLQVRQDRNWINYTDPAAPAAGESSPGRNALSAVDFVNQHGGWNGQYRLKETDDSRNEQHTVAFQQYYGEGQYGALPIIDISSFHYGEIALELRQGTITGYQRSLIYPTGEFWSKKMVDLPGGNELRKLIARFKGEADIVSLYPAYHPSLTKDGLLLKPVWVAELRNGATRILN
;
A
#
# COMPACT_ATOMS: atom_id res chain seq x y z
N MET A 1 -40.20 27.94 73.57
CA MET A 1 -39.45 28.59 72.46
C MET A 1 -38.25 27.78 71.96
N LYS A 2 -37.45 27.14 72.83
CA LYS A 2 -36.26 26.35 72.45
C LYS A 2 -36.54 25.14 71.53
N GLU A 3 -37.67 24.45 71.74
CA GLU A 3 -38.13 23.30 70.94
C GLU A 3 -38.45 23.69 69.48
N ARG A 4 -39.21 24.77 69.26
CA ARG A 4 -39.61 25.21 67.92
C ARG A 4 -38.42 25.65 67.06
N VAL A 5 -37.41 26.26 67.66
CA VAL A 5 -36.17 26.65 66.97
C VAL A 5 -35.38 25.40 66.55
N LYS A 6 -35.30 24.38 67.40
CA LYS A 6 -34.65 23.11 67.05
C LYS A 6 -35.36 22.41 65.90
N SER A 7 -36.69 22.35 65.92
CA SER A 7 -37.46 21.75 64.82
C SER A 7 -37.31 22.51 63.50
N LEU A 8 -37.22 23.84 63.55
CA LEU A 8 -37.07 24.67 62.36
C LEU A 8 -35.66 24.56 61.77
N VAL A 9 -34.63 24.49 62.63
CA VAL A 9 -33.25 24.22 62.21
C VAL A 9 -33.12 22.81 61.62
N LEU A 10 -33.77 21.81 62.22
CA LEU A 10 -33.78 20.44 61.70
C LEU A 10 -34.45 20.38 60.32
N ALA A 11 -35.60 21.02 60.15
CA ALA A 11 -36.29 21.07 58.86
C ALA A 11 -35.44 21.75 57.77
N LEU A 12 -34.72 22.82 58.12
CA LEU A 12 -33.82 23.52 57.21
C LEU A 12 -32.61 22.67 56.83
N LEU A 13 -32.03 21.92 57.79
CA LEU A 13 -30.93 20.99 57.54
C LEU A 13 -31.35 19.84 56.63
N VAL A 14 -32.54 19.28 56.85
CA VAL A 14 -33.10 18.23 55.98
C VAL A 14 -33.36 18.78 54.57
N GLY A 15 -33.92 19.99 54.45
CA GLY A 15 -34.10 20.65 53.16
C GLY A 15 -32.78 20.89 52.42
N CYS A 16 -31.75 21.40 53.11
CA CYS A 16 -30.43 21.59 52.51
C CYS A 16 -29.77 20.28 52.09
N SER A 17 -29.91 19.21 52.89
CA SER A 17 -29.40 17.88 52.57
C SER A 17 -30.06 17.31 51.30
N LEU A 18 -31.37 17.49 51.14
CA LEU A 18 -32.08 17.07 49.93
C LEU A 18 -31.66 17.88 48.70
N VAL A 19 -31.46 19.20 48.84
CA VAL A 19 -30.95 20.06 47.77
C VAL A 19 -29.52 19.67 47.38
N GLN A 20 -28.65 19.40 48.36
CA GLN A 20 -27.28 18.92 48.11
C GLN A 20 -27.28 17.54 47.43
N SER A 21 -28.18 16.65 47.84
CA SER A 21 -28.36 15.33 47.22
C SER A 21 -28.84 15.47 45.77
N TYR A 22 -29.78 16.39 45.50
CA TYR A 22 -30.22 16.73 44.15
C TYR A 22 -29.07 17.27 43.28
N PHE A 23 -28.24 18.17 43.84
CA PHE A 23 -27.03 18.64 43.16
C PHE A 23 -26.01 17.54 42.91
N LEU A 24 -25.83 16.59 43.84
CA LEU A 24 -24.91 15.46 43.65
C LEU A 24 -25.39 14.50 42.55
N ILE A 25 -26.69 14.23 42.45
CA ILE A 25 -27.26 13.37 41.41
C ILE A 25 -27.13 14.01 40.02
N TYR A 26 -27.27 15.33 39.91
CA TYR A 26 -27.28 16.04 38.62
C TYR A 26 -25.98 16.79 38.26
N ARG A 27 -24.97 16.84 39.14
CA ARG A 27 -23.65 17.48 38.89
C ARG A 27 -22.45 16.55 39.09
N LEU A 28 -22.55 15.29 38.69
CA LEU A 28 -21.37 14.49 38.37
C LEU A 28 -21.10 14.60 36.86
N PRO A 29 -20.11 15.39 36.41
CA PRO A 29 -19.53 15.16 35.10
C PRO A 29 -18.69 13.88 35.18
N GLY A 30 -19.13 12.81 34.52
CA GLY A 30 -18.24 11.69 34.15
C GLY A 30 -18.30 10.41 34.98
N SER A 31 -19.46 9.94 35.45
CA SER A 31 -19.57 8.59 36.03
C SER A 31 -20.79 7.80 35.54
N ASN A 32 -21.05 7.84 34.23
CA ASN A 32 -21.53 6.61 33.61
C ASN A 32 -20.27 5.73 33.45
N PRO A 33 -20.21 4.51 33.98
CA PRO A 33 -19.32 3.53 33.37
C PRO A 33 -19.89 3.38 31.96
N VAL A 34 -19.31 4.10 31.01
CA VAL A 34 -19.48 3.79 29.61
C VAL A 34 -18.94 2.37 29.55
N VAL A 35 -19.84 1.39 29.48
CA VAL A 35 -19.48 0.07 28.99
C VAL A 35 -19.10 0.36 27.54
N LYS A 36 -17.84 0.76 27.36
CA LYS A 36 -17.22 0.97 26.07
C LYS A 36 -17.21 -0.41 25.45
N THR A 37 -18.19 -0.67 24.62
CA THR A 37 -18.19 -1.86 23.78
C THR A 37 -17.06 -1.65 22.76
N ALA A 38 -16.56 -2.70 22.11
CA ALA A 38 -15.49 -2.58 21.10
C ALA A 38 -15.77 -1.57 19.96
N SER A 39 -17.01 -1.06 19.88
CA SER A 39 -17.47 0.00 18.98
C SER A 39 -17.23 1.44 19.47
N ASP A 40 -16.80 1.67 20.72
CA ASP A 40 -16.58 3.00 21.30
C ASP A 40 -15.09 3.42 21.27
N TYR A 41 -14.36 3.05 20.21
CA TYR A 41 -13.12 3.76 19.88
C TYR A 41 -13.49 5.22 19.69
N ILE A 42 -12.98 6.09 20.56
CA ILE A 42 -13.13 7.53 20.43
C ILE A 42 -12.50 7.86 19.08
N LYS A 43 -13.29 8.36 18.11
CA LYS A 43 -12.77 8.91 16.86
C LYS A 43 -11.76 10.00 17.22
N THR A 44 -10.50 9.61 17.30
CA THR A 44 -9.35 10.51 17.34
C THR A 44 -9.49 11.44 16.15
N GLU A 45 -9.20 12.72 16.36
CA GLU A 45 -9.11 13.74 15.30
C GLU A 45 -8.57 13.10 14.01
N ASN A 46 -9.35 13.14 12.92
CA ASN A 46 -9.10 12.41 11.67
C ASN A 46 -7.62 12.49 11.24
N MET A 47 -6.82 11.46 11.55
CA MET A 47 -5.40 11.39 11.21
C MET A 47 -5.19 11.10 9.72
N GLY A 48 -6.16 10.44 9.09
CA GLY A 48 -6.16 10.05 7.70
C GLY A 48 -7.57 9.73 7.24
N GLN A 49 -7.70 9.36 5.97
CA GLN A 49 -8.97 8.95 5.37
C GLN A 49 -9.09 7.43 5.43
N GLU A 50 -10.32 6.92 5.52
CA GLU A 50 -10.58 5.51 5.26
C GLU A 50 -10.49 5.26 3.74
N ALA A 51 -10.03 4.07 3.36
CA ALA A 51 -9.95 3.65 1.95
C ALA A 51 -10.46 2.21 1.80
N GLU A 52 -10.99 1.90 0.62
CA GLU A 52 -11.37 0.53 0.28
C GLU A 52 -10.12 -0.26 -0.11
N ALA A 53 -10.11 -1.56 0.16
CA ALA A 53 -8.97 -2.39 -0.23
C ALA A 53 -8.78 -2.40 -1.76
N GLU A 54 -9.87 -2.32 -2.51
CA GLU A 54 -9.93 -2.21 -3.97
C GLU A 54 -9.10 -1.05 -4.53
N ASP A 55 -9.02 0.07 -3.80
CA ASP A 55 -8.24 1.25 -4.20
C ASP A 55 -6.73 0.99 -4.17
N MET A 56 -6.30 -0.07 -3.49
CA MET A 56 -4.88 -0.46 -3.32
C MET A 56 -4.47 -1.62 -4.22
N LEU A 57 -5.42 -2.18 -4.98
CA LEU A 57 -5.25 -3.35 -5.82
C LEU A 57 -5.13 -2.94 -7.29
N PHE A 58 -4.00 -2.30 -7.64
CA PHE A 58 -3.75 -1.86 -9.01
C PHE A 58 -2.36 -2.29 -9.53
N PRO A 59 -2.17 -2.40 -10.86
CA PRO A 59 -0.85 -2.65 -11.45
C PRO A 59 0.17 -1.57 -11.08
N ALA A 60 1.40 -1.95 -10.75
CA ALA A 60 2.51 -1.00 -10.56
C ALA A 60 2.88 -0.28 -11.87
N GLN A 61 2.69 -0.95 -13.01
CA GLN A 61 2.83 -0.36 -14.35
C GLN A 61 2.05 -1.18 -15.40
N ILE A 62 1.80 -0.54 -16.54
CA ILE A 62 1.26 -1.18 -17.74
C ILE A 62 2.27 -0.99 -18.87
N ALA A 63 2.81 -2.10 -19.37
CA ALA A 63 3.62 -2.09 -20.59
C ALA A 63 2.74 -2.31 -21.81
N VAL A 64 2.97 -1.53 -22.85
CA VAL A 64 2.33 -1.64 -24.16
C VAL A 64 3.37 -2.17 -25.14
N HIS A 65 3.06 -3.28 -25.79
CA HIS A 65 3.86 -3.92 -26.82
C HIS A 65 3.40 -3.42 -28.18
N LEU A 66 4.27 -2.74 -28.92
CA LEU A 66 3.98 -2.16 -30.24
C LEU A 66 4.36 -3.10 -31.40
N GLY A 67 5.01 -4.22 -31.09
CA GLY A 67 5.64 -5.11 -32.06
C GLY A 67 7.02 -4.61 -32.54
N GLY A 68 7.82 -5.53 -33.06
CA GLY A 68 9.19 -5.26 -33.52
C GLY A 68 10.15 -4.83 -32.40
N GLY A 69 9.96 -5.35 -31.19
CA GLY A 69 10.81 -5.06 -30.02
C GLY A 69 10.65 -3.67 -29.43
N ARG A 70 9.58 -2.94 -29.81
CA ARG A 70 9.28 -1.59 -29.29
C ARG A 70 8.17 -1.63 -28.27
N HIS A 71 8.37 -0.92 -27.18
CA HIS A 71 7.45 -0.87 -26.06
C HIS A 71 7.20 0.56 -25.57
N THR A 72 6.20 0.71 -24.72
CA THR A 72 5.95 1.92 -23.92
C THR A 72 5.48 1.48 -22.55
N VAL A 73 5.79 2.25 -21.51
CA VAL A 73 5.34 1.97 -20.15
C VAL A 73 4.54 3.15 -19.61
N PHE A 74 3.38 2.84 -19.04
CA PHE A 74 2.52 3.78 -18.32
C PHE A 74 2.42 3.42 -16.84
N TYR A 75 2.39 4.45 -16.00
CA TYR A 75 2.32 4.33 -14.54
C TYR A 75 0.95 4.77 -14.03
N PRO A 76 0.56 4.38 -12.79
CA PRO A 76 -0.69 4.78 -12.14
C PRO A 76 -0.98 6.28 -12.26
N GLU A 77 -2.23 6.71 -12.25
CA GLU A 77 -2.64 8.13 -12.40
C GLU A 77 -2.29 8.82 -13.74
N SER A 78 -1.54 8.18 -14.65
CA SER A 78 -1.40 8.70 -16.01
C SER A 78 -2.66 8.44 -16.84
N ALA A 79 -2.97 9.34 -17.78
CA ALA A 79 -4.21 9.29 -18.56
C ALA A 79 -4.40 7.95 -19.31
N PHE A 80 -3.35 7.45 -19.96
CA PHE A 80 -3.41 6.19 -20.73
C PHE A 80 -3.39 4.96 -19.84
N TYR A 81 -2.70 4.99 -18.70
CA TYR A 81 -2.82 3.94 -17.70
C TYR A 81 -4.28 3.79 -17.24
N ASN A 82 -4.90 4.89 -16.81
CA ASN A 82 -6.27 4.89 -16.30
C ASN A 82 -7.27 4.42 -17.37
N LEU A 83 -7.07 4.83 -18.63
CA LEU A 83 -7.92 4.42 -19.74
C LEU A 83 -7.79 2.92 -20.07
N ILE A 84 -6.57 2.37 -20.10
CA ILE A 84 -6.36 0.94 -20.36
C ILE A 84 -6.92 0.13 -19.18
N TYR A 85 -6.53 0.48 -17.96
CA TYR A 85 -6.90 -0.29 -16.76
C TYR A 85 -8.43 -0.30 -16.54
N SER A 86 -9.10 0.85 -16.65
CA SER A 86 -10.56 0.93 -16.50
C SER A 86 -11.32 0.09 -17.53
N ARG A 87 -10.85 0.05 -18.79
CA ARG A 87 -11.45 -0.80 -19.84
C ARG A 87 -11.32 -2.29 -19.53
N LEU A 88 -10.21 -2.70 -18.90
CA LEU A 88 -9.95 -4.10 -18.56
C LEU A 88 -10.68 -4.56 -17.30
N LYS A 89 -10.89 -3.67 -16.32
CA LYS A 89 -11.68 -4.00 -15.11
C LYS A 89 -13.07 -4.53 -15.44
N GLY A 90 -13.69 -4.03 -16.51
CA GLY A 90 -15.02 -4.45 -16.95
C GLY A 90 -15.07 -5.70 -17.84
N ARG A 91 -13.92 -6.31 -18.17
CA ARG A 91 -13.88 -7.50 -19.05
C ARG A 91 -13.89 -8.78 -18.25
N GLN A 92 -14.65 -9.76 -18.73
CA GLN A 92 -14.75 -11.08 -18.14
C GLN A 92 -13.63 -12.00 -18.60
N PHE A 93 -13.08 -12.78 -17.66
CA PHE A 93 -12.04 -13.79 -17.91
C PHE A 93 -12.47 -15.12 -17.29
N GLU A 94 -12.51 -16.18 -18.09
CA GLU A 94 -13.04 -17.48 -17.67
C GLU A 94 -12.26 -18.67 -18.28
N GLY A 95 -12.45 -19.84 -17.66
CA GLY A 95 -11.99 -21.13 -18.16
C GLY A 95 -10.46 -21.21 -18.20
N PHE A 96 -9.84 -21.47 -17.05
CA PHE A 96 -8.39 -21.37 -16.92
C PHE A 96 -7.68 -22.69 -17.27
N GLN A 97 -6.60 -22.58 -18.06
CA GLN A 97 -5.71 -23.70 -18.36
C GLN A 97 -4.30 -23.40 -17.86
N ARG A 98 -3.70 -24.37 -17.15
CA ARG A 98 -2.37 -24.23 -16.54
C ARG A 98 -1.28 -24.71 -17.49
N TYR A 99 -0.25 -23.88 -17.67
CA TYR A 99 0.97 -24.20 -18.42
C TYR A 99 2.21 -23.96 -17.58
N ALA A 100 3.27 -24.74 -17.82
CA ALA A 100 4.59 -24.45 -17.25
C ALA A 100 5.18 -23.21 -17.94
N LEU A 101 5.78 -22.30 -17.16
CA LEU A 101 6.30 -21.03 -17.67
C LEU A 101 7.37 -21.23 -18.75
N GLU A 102 8.21 -22.24 -18.60
CA GLU A 102 9.37 -22.53 -19.48
C GLU A 102 8.97 -23.02 -20.89
N ASN A 103 7.71 -23.43 -21.09
CA ASN A 103 7.28 -24.03 -22.35
C ASN A 103 7.10 -23.01 -23.49
N ILE A 104 7.10 -21.71 -23.17
CA ILE A 104 6.74 -20.64 -24.11
C ILE A 104 7.82 -19.54 -24.06
N ASP A 105 8.28 -19.09 -25.23
CA ASP A 105 9.19 -17.94 -25.32
C ASP A 105 8.40 -16.63 -25.15
N TRP A 106 8.25 -16.20 -23.90
CA TRP A 106 7.58 -14.96 -23.57
C TRP A 106 8.33 -13.72 -24.03
N ALA A 107 9.65 -13.79 -24.22
CA ALA A 107 10.43 -12.67 -24.71
C ALA A 107 10.13 -12.42 -26.19
N GLU A 108 10.03 -13.50 -26.99
CA GLU A 108 9.58 -13.42 -28.37
C GLU A 108 8.16 -12.85 -28.45
N ILE A 109 7.22 -13.36 -27.65
CA ILE A 109 5.81 -12.89 -27.67
C ILE A 109 5.74 -11.38 -27.41
N ARG A 110 6.40 -10.91 -26.36
CA ARG A 110 6.42 -9.48 -25.98
C ARG A 110 7.05 -8.60 -27.06
N SER A 111 8.06 -9.12 -27.75
CA SER A 111 8.79 -8.39 -28.79
C SER A 111 8.01 -8.35 -30.10
N ARG A 112 7.43 -9.48 -30.51
CA ARG A 112 6.80 -9.65 -31.82
C ARG A 112 5.37 -9.12 -31.86
N TYR A 113 4.54 -9.51 -30.90
CA TYR A 113 3.10 -9.30 -30.99
C TYR A 113 2.66 -8.00 -30.30
N PRO A 114 1.69 -7.28 -30.91
CA PRO A 114 1.05 -6.16 -30.24
C PRO A 114 0.19 -6.66 -29.07
N GLY A 115 0.27 -5.95 -27.96
CA GLY A 115 -0.39 -6.36 -26.73
C GLY A 115 -0.16 -5.41 -25.58
N ILE A 116 -0.69 -5.77 -24.43
CA ILE A 116 -0.54 -5.04 -23.17
C ILE A 116 -0.18 -6.01 -22.05
N GLU A 117 0.56 -5.52 -21.08
CA GLU A 117 1.03 -6.29 -19.94
C GLU A 117 0.83 -5.47 -18.66
N LEU A 118 -0.05 -5.95 -17.79
CA LEU A 118 -0.27 -5.38 -16.46
C LEU A 118 0.70 -6.05 -15.50
N GLN A 119 1.47 -5.27 -14.76
CA GLN A 119 2.44 -5.79 -13.79
C GLN A 119 2.04 -5.42 -12.38
N PHE A 120 1.88 -6.42 -11.53
CA PHE A 120 1.46 -6.28 -10.13
C PHE A 120 2.63 -6.42 -9.13
N GLY A 121 3.88 -6.47 -9.60
CA GLY A 121 5.05 -6.58 -8.71
C GLY A 121 5.05 -7.92 -7.97
N GLY A 122 5.09 -7.86 -6.62
CA GLY A 122 5.15 -9.04 -5.73
C GLY A 122 3.96 -10.00 -5.81
N GLY A 123 2.93 -9.68 -6.58
CA GLY A 123 1.75 -10.51 -6.75
C GLY A 123 0.54 -9.98 -6.00
N ILE A 124 -0.65 -10.25 -6.54
CA ILE A 124 -1.92 -10.03 -5.85
C ILE A 124 -2.65 -11.38 -5.78
N PRO A 125 -3.07 -11.84 -4.59
CA PRO A 125 -3.90 -13.03 -4.45
C PRO A 125 -5.11 -12.99 -5.37
N VAL A 126 -5.41 -14.09 -6.06
CA VAL A 126 -6.55 -14.16 -7.00
C VAL A 126 -7.85 -13.73 -6.32
N SER A 127 -8.08 -14.17 -5.09
CA SER A 127 -9.23 -13.75 -4.28
C SER A 127 -9.38 -12.23 -4.10
N LEU A 128 -8.28 -11.48 -4.08
CA LEU A 128 -8.31 -10.01 -4.08
C LEU A 128 -8.46 -9.44 -5.48
N LEU A 129 -7.77 -10.02 -6.46
CA LEU A 129 -7.81 -9.56 -7.85
C LEU A 129 -9.25 -9.66 -8.43
N GLN A 130 -10.01 -10.67 -8.03
CA GLN A 130 -11.43 -10.86 -8.35
C GLN A 130 -12.33 -9.73 -7.83
N ARG A 131 -11.89 -8.94 -6.84
CA ARG A 131 -12.65 -7.78 -6.34
C ARG A 131 -12.55 -6.57 -7.25
N VAL A 132 -11.50 -6.51 -8.10
CA VAL A 132 -11.23 -5.37 -9.00
C VAL A 132 -11.31 -5.71 -10.49
N MET A 133 -11.29 -7.00 -10.84
CA MET A 133 -11.42 -7.50 -12.22
C MET A 133 -12.46 -8.63 -12.27
N GLN A 134 -13.20 -8.74 -13.37
CA GLN A 134 -14.22 -9.78 -13.55
C GLN A 134 -13.58 -11.14 -13.92
N ILE A 135 -12.94 -11.78 -12.94
CA ILE A 135 -12.32 -13.11 -13.10
C ILE A 135 -13.24 -14.14 -12.48
N GLU A 136 -13.73 -15.08 -13.28
CA GLU A 136 -14.61 -16.15 -12.78
C GLU A 136 -13.85 -17.08 -11.81
N PRO A 137 -14.50 -17.52 -10.71
CA PRO A 137 -13.89 -18.47 -9.78
C PRO A 137 -13.50 -19.80 -10.43
N ASP A 138 -12.26 -20.23 -10.22
CA ASP A 138 -11.71 -21.49 -10.74
C ASP A 138 -10.75 -22.09 -9.71
N SER A 139 -10.94 -23.36 -9.36
CA SER A 139 -10.18 -24.03 -8.30
C SER A 139 -8.70 -24.25 -8.62
N LEU A 140 -8.32 -24.25 -9.91
CA LEU A 140 -6.91 -24.32 -10.31
C LEU A 140 -6.19 -22.97 -10.13
N PHE A 141 -6.96 -21.89 -10.04
CA PHE A 141 -6.50 -20.50 -10.08
C PHE A 141 -6.64 -19.82 -8.70
N GLU A 142 -7.63 -20.20 -7.89
CA GLU A 142 -8.02 -19.52 -6.65
C GLU A 142 -6.89 -19.39 -5.61
N GLY A 143 -6.00 -20.38 -5.52
CA GLY A 143 -4.87 -20.41 -4.57
C GLY A 143 -3.64 -19.59 -5.00
N GLU A 144 -3.65 -19.02 -6.20
CA GLU A 144 -2.50 -18.32 -6.76
C GLU A 144 -2.45 -16.84 -6.36
N SER A 145 -1.24 -16.27 -6.44
CA SER A 145 -1.01 -14.83 -6.44
C SER A 145 -0.43 -14.42 -7.78
N ILE A 146 -1.03 -13.43 -8.45
CA ILE A 146 -0.72 -13.06 -9.83
C ILE A 146 0.22 -11.86 -9.86
N SER A 147 1.41 -12.06 -10.43
CA SER A 147 2.42 -10.99 -10.60
C SER A 147 2.21 -10.18 -11.89
N ARG A 148 1.57 -10.77 -12.90
CA ARG A 148 1.44 -10.16 -14.22
C ARG A 148 0.26 -10.73 -15.00
N VAL A 149 -0.37 -9.89 -15.83
CA VAL A 149 -1.37 -10.30 -16.82
C VAL A 149 -0.92 -9.82 -18.20
N LEU A 150 -0.72 -10.75 -19.14
CA LEU A 150 -0.35 -10.46 -20.53
C LEU A 150 -1.55 -10.69 -21.44
N ILE A 151 -1.87 -9.70 -22.25
CA ILE A 151 -2.95 -9.76 -23.24
C ILE A 151 -2.33 -9.41 -24.58
N TYR A 152 -2.36 -10.32 -25.53
CA TYR A 152 -1.78 -10.06 -26.86
C TYR A 152 -2.64 -10.65 -27.97
N ASN A 153 -2.41 -10.14 -29.16
CA ASN A 153 -3.00 -10.67 -30.38
C ASN A 153 -1.91 -11.32 -31.23
N ALA A 154 -1.96 -12.65 -31.38
CA ALA A 154 -1.08 -13.35 -32.29
C ALA A 154 -1.36 -12.96 -33.75
N GLU A 155 -0.36 -13.10 -34.62
CA GLU A 155 -0.57 -12.97 -36.06
C GLU A 155 -1.50 -14.11 -36.53
N ASP A 156 -2.47 -13.77 -37.38
CA ASP A 156 -3.43 -14.72 -37.99
C ASP A 156 -4.42 -15.42 -37.04
N GLU A 157 -4.47 -15.05 -35.76
CA GLU A 157 -5.53 -15.49 -34.84
C GLU A 157 -6.68 -14.46 -34.77
N GLU A 158 -7.92 -14.95 -34.79
CA GLU A 158 -9.13 -14.13 -34.61
C GLU A 158 -9.43 -13.84 -33.13
N GLN A 159 -8.71 -14.49 -32.21
CA GLN A 159 -8.94 -14.43 -30.77
C GLN A 159 -7.76 -13.80 -30.04
N VAL A 160 -8.08 -13.01 -29.02
CA VAL A 160 -7.09 -12.44 -28.10
C VAL A 160 -6.69 -13.51 -27.09
N ARG A 161 -5.39 -13.64 -26.82
CA ARG A 161 -4.88 -14.54 -25.80
C ARG A 161 -4.57 -13.79 -24.51
N VAL A 162 -4.98 -14.35 -23.38
CA VAL A 162 -4.83 -13.73 -22.05
C VAL A 162 -4.16 -14.71 -21.10
N PHE A 163 -3.07 -14.27 -20.48
CA PHE A 163 -2.27 -15.08 -19.58
C PHE A 163 -2.06 -14.40 -18.23
N PHE A 164 -2.30 -15.13 -17.16
CA PHE A 164 -2.08 -14.72 -15.77
C PHE A 164 -0.85 -15.46 -15.23
N PHE A 165 0.20 -14.73 -14.87
CA PHE A 165 1.47 -15.28 -14.40
C PHE A 165 1.46 -15.40 -12.88
N SER A 166 1.78 -16.59 -12.38
CA SER A 166 1.98 -16.76 -10.94
C SER A 166 3.18 -15.94 -10.45
N SER A 167 3.06 -15.40 -9.25
CA SER A 167 4.15 -14.75 -8.51
C SER A 167 5.24 -15.72 -8.08
N GLN A 168 4.93 -17.03 -7.98
CA GLN A 168 5.91 -18.07 -7.69
C GLN A 168 6.86 -18.33 -8.87
N GLY A 169 6.48 -17.91 -10.08
CA GLY A 169 7.35 -17.92 -11.26
C GLY A 169 7.54 -19.29 -11.92
N ASP A 170 6.72 -20.29 -11.58
CA ASP A 170 6.77 -21.63 -12.15
C ASP A 170 5.68 -21.86 -13.22
N VAL A 171 4.51 -21.22 -13.07
CA VAL A 171 3.36 -21.43 -13.95
C VAL A 171 2.65 -20.17 -14.44
N VAL A 172 1.92 -20.37 -15.53
CA VAL A 172 1.02 -19.39 -16.13
C VAL A 172 -0.34 -20.02 -16.40
N TYR A 173 -1.39 -19.21 -16.33
CA TYR A 173 -2.77 -19.60 -16.57
C TYR A 173 -3.33 -18.86 -17.78
N GLU A 174 -3.77 -19.58 -18.81
CA GLU A 174 -4.46 -19.00 -19.95
C GLU A 174 -5.96 -18.96 -19.68
N ALA A 175 -6.58 -17.79 -19.83
CA ALA A 175 -8.04 -17.69 -19.87
C ALA A 175 -8.52 -18.07 -21.27
N THR A 176 -9.23 -19.19 -21.38
CA THR A 176 -9.74 -19.70 -22.67
C THR A 176 -10.94 -18.92 -23.19
N LYS A 177 -11.57 -18.11 -22.33
CA LYS A 177 -12.60 -17.15 -22.71
C LYS A 177 -12.29 -15.79 -22.10
N ALA A 178 -12.25 -14.76 -22.95
CA ALA A 178 -12.12 -13.39 -22.53
C ALA A 178 -13.06 -12.50 -23.34
N ASP A 179 -13.74 -11.55 -22.68
CA ASP A 179 -14.53 -10.52 -23.36
C ASP A 179 -13.62 -9.42 -23.96
N LEU A 180 -12.76 -9.82 -24.90
CA LEU A 180 -11.79 -8.94 -25.55
C LEU A 180 -11.71 -9.28 -27.03
N THR A 181 -11.89 -8.26 -27.86
CA THR A 181 -11.66 -8.38 -29.31
C THR A 181 -10.25 -7.94 -29.68
N VAL A 182 -9.77 -8.40 -30.83
CA VAL A 182 -8.50 -7.92 -31.42
C VAL A 182 -8.49 -6.40 -31.57
N GLN A 183 -9.65 -5.80 -31.87
CA GLN A 183 -9.77 -4.36 -32.03
C GLN A 183 -9.62 -3.61 -30.69
N ASP A 184 -10.12 -4.18 -29.59
CA ASP A 184 -9.93 -3.61 -28.25
C ASP A 184 -8.44 -3.51 -27.90
N VAL A 185 -7.68 -4.58 -28.16
CA VAL A 185 -6.23 -4.62 -27.91
C VAL A 185 -5.51 -3.62 -28.81
N LYS A 186 -5.83 -3.58 -30.11
CA LYS A 186 -5.21 -2.62 -31.05
C LYS A 186 -5.41 -1.17 -30.63
N GLN A 187 -6.62 -0.80 -30.20
CA GLN A 187 -6.89 0.56 -29.70
C GLN A 187 -6.05 0.91 -28.46
N GLN A 188 -5.83 -0.04 -27.57
CA GLN A 188 -4.99 0.17 -26.38
C GLN A 188 -3.51 0.31 -26.76
N VAL A 189 -3.04 -0.50 -27.71
CA VAL A 189 -1.68 -0.43 -28.25
C VAL A 189 -1.40 0.91 -28.93
N ASP A 190 -2.39 1.48 -29.60
CA ASP A 190 -2.27 2.77 -30.29
C ASP A 190 -1.92 3.93 -29.33
N PHE A 191 -2.28 3.84 -28.05
CA PHE A 191 -1.91 4.86 -27.05
C PHE A 191 -0.40 5.00 -26.84
N GLY A 192 0.37 3.93 -27.07
CA GLY A 192 1.83 3.93 -26.85
C GLY A 192 2.64 4.48 -28.03
N LYS A 193 2.06 4.66 -29.22
CA LYS A 193 2.83 4.91 -30.46
C LYS A 193 3.67 6.19 -30.46
N GLU A 194 3.18 7.24 -29.82
CA GLU A 194 3.81 8.58 -29.79
C GLU A 194 4.54 8.86 -28.47
N TRP A 195 4.70 7.84 -27.62
CA TRP A 195 5.28 7.99 -26.30
C TRP A 195 6.77 7.64 -26.27
N VAL A 196 7.40 7.85 -25.10
CA VAL A 196 8.82 7.48 -24.90
C VAL A 196 8.98 5.99 -25.21
N PRO A 197 9.82 5.62 -26.20
CA PRO A 197 10.01 4.22 -26.53
C PRO A 197 10.86 3.54 -25.45
N TYR A 198 10.49 2.30 -25.13
CA TYR A 198 11.22 1.41 -24.25
C TYR A 198 11.68 0.18 -25.03
N THR A 199 12.82 -0.37 -24.62
CA THR A 199 13.29 -1.70 -25.01
C THR A 199 13.15 -2.67 -23.87
N LEU A 200 12.91 -3.95 -24.19
CA LEU A 200 12.96 -5.04 -23.24
C LEU A 200 14.39 -5.59 -23.20
N GLU A 201 15.07 -5.44 -22.06
CA GLU A 201 16.43 -5.94 -21.82
C GLU A 201 16.39 -6.86 -20.60
N ASP A 202 16.87 -8.10 -20.75
CA ASP A 202 16.95 -9.09 -19.66
C ASP A 202 15.65 -9.22 -18.81
N GLY A 203 14.48 -8.98 -19.43
CA GLY A 203 13.16 -9.09 -18.79
C GLY A 203 12.58 -7.80 -18.19
N TYR A 204 13.32 -6.69 -18.17
CA TYR A 204 12.84 -5.38 -17.70
C TYR A 204 12.79 -4.32 -18.82
N TYR A 205 11.96 -3.30 -18.63
CA TYR A 205 11.76 -2.24 -19.63
C TYR A 205 12.69 -1.06 -19.37
N LEU A 206 13.46 -0.67 -20.39
CA LEU A 206 14.41 0.44 -20.33
C LEU A 206 13.99 1.56 -21.30
N PRO A 207 13.80 2.80 -20.86
CA PRO A 207 13.43 3.90 -21.75
C PRO A 207 14.63 4.35 -22.59
N GLU A 208 14.42 4.55 -23.88
CA GLU A 208 15.48 4.98 -24.81
C GLU A 208 15.80 6.48 -24.72
N LYS A 209 14.92 7.26 -24.08
CA LYS A 209 15.08 8.71 -23.88
C LYS A 209 14.90 9.07 -22.41
N PRO A 210 15.50 10.18 -21.96
CA PRO A 210 15.23 10.69 -20.61
C PRO A 210 13.74 10.93 -20.38
N ILE A 211 13.30 10.69 -19.16
CA ILE A 211 11.92 10.87 -18.73
C ILE A 211 11.85 12.08 -17.81
N ARG A 212 10.95 13.01 -18.10
CA ARG A 212 10.84 14.25 -17.35
C ARG A 212 9.93 14.09 -16.14
N MET A 213 10.47 14.25 -14.94
CA MET A 213 9.78 14.09 -13.66
C MET A 213 9.76 15.39 -12.83
N VAL A 214 9.02 15.38 -11.73
CA VAL A 214 8.91 16.53 -10.81
C VAL A 214 9.53 16.17 -9.46
N GLU A 215 10.70 16.73 -9.16
CA GLU A 215 11.19 16.77 -7.78
C GLU A 215 10.31 17.69 -6.94
N THR A 216 9.80 17.17 -5.83
CA THR A 216 8.77 17.84 -5.03
C THR A 216 9.19 17.99 -3.59
N GLY A 217 9.20 19.23 -3.11
CA GLY A 217 9.32 19.59 -1.71
C GLY A 217 7.96 19.87 -1.08
N MET A 218 7.56 19.05 -0.10
CA MET A 218 6.28 19.13 0.59
C MET A 218 6.46 19.59 2.04
N LYS A 219 5.54 20.43 2.51
CA LYS A 219 5.40 20.73 3.94
C LYS A 219 4.77 19.54 4.64
N ILE A 220 5.24 19.25 5.84
CA ILE A 220 4.83 18.08 6.61
C ILE A 220 4.19 18.46 7.94
N GLY A 221 3.29 17.61 8.40
CA GLY A 221 2.92 17.49 9.80
C GLY A 221 3.52 16.21 10.39
N VAL A 222 3.47 16.11 11.72
CA VAL A 222 3.86 14.92 12.46
C VAL A 222 2.72 14.57 13.39
N PHE A 223 2.22 13.34 13.31
CA PHE A 223 1.22 12.84 14.25
C PHE A 223 1.82 12.82 15.66
N SER A 224 1.05 13.31 16.63
CA SER A 224 1.52 13.31 18.01
C SER A 224 1.47 11.90 18.61
N THR A 225 2.30 11.67 19.63
CA THR A 225 2.26 10.42 20.39
C THR A 225 0.88 10.19 21.03
N ASP A 226 0.21 11.25 21.47
CA ASP A 226 -1.14 11.16 22.06
C ASP A 226 -2.19 10.73 21.04
N GLN A 227 -2.08 11.21 19.79
CA GLN A 227 -2.94 10.76 18.69
C GLN A 227 -2.75 9.27 18.44
N MET A 228 -1.49 8.79 18.38
CA MET A 228 -1.20 7.37 18.19
C MET A 228 -1.68 6.50 19.36
N GLN A 229 -1.46 6.94 20.61
CA GLN A 229 -1.96 6.22 21.78
C GLN A 229 -3.48 6.13 21.77
N SER A 230 -4.16 7.25 21.49
CA SER A 230 -5.63 7.31 21.46
C SER A 230 -6.23 6.48 20.32
N SER A 231 -5.47 6.29 19.25
CA SER A 231 -5.88 5.46 18.13
C SER A 231 -5.65 3.97 18.41
N LEU A 232 -4.51 3.58 19.01
CA LEU A 232 -4.07 2.18 19.12
C LEU A 232 -4.45 1.48 20.44
N PHE A 233 -4.63 2.24 21.53
CA PHE A 233 -5.03 1.68 22.82
C PHE A 233 -6.51 1.89 23.06
N PHE A 234 -7.16 0.87 23.63
CA PHE A 234 -8.56 0.96 24.05
C PHE A 234 -8.76 2.02 25.14
N ASP A 235 -7.80 2.12 26.06
CA ASP A 235 -7.74 3.18 27.07
C ASP A 235 -6.31 3.71 27.20
N PRO A 236 -6.00 4.86 26.61
CA PRO A 236 -4.68 5.48 26.72
C PRO A 236 -4.29 5.86 28.14
N SER A 237 -5.26 6.11 29.03
CA SER A 237 -5.01 6.64 30.38
C SER A 237 -4.36 5.64 31.32
N ILE A 238 -4.43 4.34 30.99
CA ILE A 238 -3.83 3.25 31.76
C ILE A 238 -2.46 2.84 31.23
N THR A 239 -1.98 3.48 30.16
CA THR A 239 -0.66 3.18 29.61
C THR A 239 0.45 3.65 30.56
N ARG A 240 1.52 2.87 30.64
CA ARG A 240 2.75 3.21 31.35
C ARG A 240 3.77 3.74 30.36
N TYR A 241 4.44 4.82 30.73
CA TYR A 241 5.54 5.40 29.99
C TYR A 241 6.89 4.83 30.43
N ILE A 242 7.69 4.40 29.47
CA ILE A 242 9.06 3.93 29.67
C ILE A 242 9.93 4.65 28.64
N ARG A 243 11.02 5.27 29.10
CA ARG A 243 12.01 5.87 28.20
C ARG A 243 13.23 4.96 28.12
N GLU A 244 13.59 4.55 26.91
CA GLU A 244 14.75 3.72 26.66
C GLU A 244 16.05 4.53 26.62
N LYS A 245 17.19 3.84 26.75
CA LYS A 245 18.52 4.47 26.75
C LYS A 245 18.88 5.09 25.40
N ASP A 246 18.34 4.54 24.31
CA ASP A 246 18.53 5.05 22.95
C ASP A 246 17.62 6.26 22.65
N GLY A 247 16.79 6.67 23.60
CA GLY A 247 15.87 7.80 23.47
C GLY A 247 14.50 7.43 22.93
N SER A 248 14.24 6.16 22.61
CA SER A 248 12.91 5.70 22.23
C SER A 248 11.93 5.79 23.42
N GLU A 249 10.66 5.99 23.11
CA GLU A 249 9.59 6.07 24.11
C GLU A 249 8.63 4.91 23.93
N ILE A 250 8.37 4.17 25.01
CA ILE A 250 7.48 3.02 25.02
C ILE A 250 6.26 3.34 25.89
N TYR A 251 5.09 3.11 25.32
CA TYR A 251 3.79 3.22 25.98
C TYR A 251 3.16 1.83 26.01
N THR A 252 2.78 1.33 27.19
CA THR A 252 2.25 -0.04 27.32
C THR A 252 1.16 -0.17 28.37
N ASP A 253 0.13 -0.95 28.07
CA ASP A 253 -0.94 -1.34 29.02
C ASP A 253 -0.67 -2.70 29.70
N SER A 254 0.58 -3.20 29.61
CA SER A 254 1.04 -4.55 30.01
C SER A 254 0.70 -5.69 29.05
N LYS A 255 -0.18 -5.47 28.06
CA LYS A 255 -0.49 -6.46 27.01
C LYS A 255 0.08 -6.02 25.67
N ARG A 256 -0.16 -4.76 25.33
CA ARG A 256 0.25 -4.10 24.08
C ARG A 256 1.38 -3.14 24.34
N SER A 257 2.17 -2.87 23.31
CA SER A 257 3.27 -1.92 23.36
C SER A 257 3.22 -1.02 22.13
N LEU A 258 3.42 0.28 22.33
CA LEU A 258 3.68 1.26 21.29
C LEU A 258 5.06 1.86 21.56
N GLN A 259 6.02 1.56 20.69
CA GLN A 259 7.32 2.19 20.67
C GLN A 259 7.31 3.35 19.68
N VAL A 260 7.78 4.52 20.12
CA VAL A 260 7.90 5.74 19.32
C VAL A 260 9.38 6.10 19.19
N ARG A 261 9.88 6.11 17.96
CA ARG A 261 11.25 6.52 17.64
C ARG A 261 11.23 7.97 17.17
N GLN A 262 11.42 8.88 18.13
CA GLN A 262 11.35 10.34 17.90
C GLN A 262 12.39 10.83 16.86
N ASP A 263 13.56 10.18 16.79
CA ASP A 263 14.61 10.51 15.84
C ASP A 263 14.23 10.21 14.38
N ARG A 264 13.39 9.20 14.16
CA ARG A 264 12.93 8.75 12.84
C ARG A 264 11.50 9.13 12.52
N ASN A 265 10.76 9.69 13.48
CA ASN A 265 9.32 9.90 13.38
C ASN A 265 8.60 8.62 12.95
N TRP A 266 8.91 7.50 13.62
CA TRP A 266 8.40 6.17 13.29
C TRP A 266 7.79 5.50 14.51
N ILE A 267 6.72 4.74 14.30
CA ILE A 267 6.12 3.92 15.36
C ILE A 267 6.21 2.44 15.07
N ASN A 268 6.31 1.66 16.14
CA ASN A 268 6.12 0.23 16.13
C ASN A 268 5.14 -0.15 17.25
N TYR A 269 3.98 -0.68 16.86
CA TYR A 269 2.96 -1.19 17.75
C TYR A 269 2.97 -2.72 17.73
N THR A 270 2.78 -3.33 18.90
CA THR A 270 2.73 -4.79 19.05
C THR A 270 1.57 -5.19 19.96
N ASP A 271 0.75 -6.13 19.50
CA ASP A 271 -0.23 -6.88 20.29
C ASP A 271 0.09 -8.38 20.21
N PRO A 272 0.79 -8.95 21.20
CA PRO A 272 1.23 -10.34 21.16
C PRO A 272 0.08 -11.34 21.34
N ALA A 273 -1.14 -10.90 21.66
CA ALA A 273 -2.28 -11.77 21.91
C ALA A 273 -2.94 -12.24 20.61
N ALA A 274 -2.25 -13.09 19.85
CA ALA A 274 -2.88 -13.85 18.77
C ALA A 274 -3.70 -15.01 19.34
N PRO A 275 -4.90 -15.30 18.82
CA PRO A 275 -5.62 -16.55 19.08
C PRO A 275 -4.75 -17.78 18.76
N ALA A 276 -5.09 -18.93 19.34
CA ALA A 276 -4.39 -20.19 19.07
C ALA A 276 -4.80 -20.87 17.74
N ALA A 277 -5.97 -20.50 17.23
CA ALA A 277 -6.44 -20.90 15.90
C ALA A 277 -7.16 -19.71 15.24
N GLY A 278 -6.96 -19.55 13.93
CA GLY A 278 -7.62 -18.55 13.11
C GLY A 278 -7.50 -18.88 11.63
N GLU A 279 -8.51 -18.50 10.84
CA GLU A 279 -8.50 -18.66 9.40
C GLU A 279 -7.60 -17.57 8.78
N SER A 280 -6.50 -17.99 8.16
CA SER A 280 -5.49 -17.11 7.57
C SER A 280 -5.32 -17.47 6.09
N SER A 281 -5.54 -16.48 5.23
CA SER A 281 -5.18 -16.55 3.82
C SER A 281 -4.61 -15.20 3.38
N PRO A 282 -3.74 -15.15 2.35
CA PRO A 282 -3.21 -13.92 1.78
C PRO A 282 -4.28 -12.82 1.59
N GLY A 283 -5.40 -13.17 0.93
CA GLY A 283 -6.50 -12.26 0.68
C GLY A 283 -7.18 -11.76 1.96
N ARG A 284 -7.51 -12.66 2.90
CA ARG A 284 -8.13 -12.26 4.18
C ARG A 284 -7.19 -11.39 5.03
N ASN A 285 -5.91 -11.72 5.05
CA ASN A 285 -4.90 -10.97 5.79
C ASN A 285 -4.76 -9.55 5.26
N ALA A 286 -4.77 -9.37 3.93
CA ALA A 286 -4.76 -8.04 3.33
C ALA A 286 -6.01 -7.22 3.68
N LEU A 287 -7.21 -7.83 3.65
CA LEU A 287 -8.45 -7.15 4.03
C LEU A 287 -8.44 -6.74 5.52
N SER A 288 -8.08 -7.66 6.42
CA SER A 288 -7.91 -7.36 7.84
C SER A 288 -6.91 -6.23 8.09
N ALA A 289 -5.84 -6.18 7.29
CA ALA A 289 -4.84 -5.13 7.40
C ALA A 289 -5.38 -3.76 6.97
N VAL A 290 -6.19 -3.70 5.90
CA VAL A 290 -6.86 -2.47 5.47
C VAL A 290 -7.84 -1.99 6.54
N ASP A 291 -8.67 -2.87 7.08
CA ASP A 291 -9.62 -2.56 8.14
C ASP A 291 -8.92 -2.02 9.39
N PHE A 292 -7.79 -2.63 9.76
CA PHE A 292 -6.99 -2.17 10.90
C PHE A 292 -6.45 -0.75 10.65
N VAL A 293 -5.86 -0.48 9.48
CA VAL A 293 -5.36 0.88 9.18
C VAL A 293 -6.50 1.90 9.18
N ASN A 294 -7.65 1.57 8.59
CA ASN A 294 -8.84 2.43 8.60
C ASN A 294 -9.29 2.79 10.03
N GLN A 295 -9.33 1.80 10.93
CA GLN A 295 -9.69 2.00 12.34
C GLN A 295 -8.61 2.74 13.15
N HIS A 296 -7.35 2.63 12.74
CA HIS A 296 -6.19 3.14 13.47
C HIS A 296 -5.48 4.31 12.76
N GLY A 297 -6.27 5.31 12.37
CA GLY A 297 -5.77 6.59 11.88
C GLY A 297 -5.72 6.73 10.35
N GLY A 298 -6.16 5.72 9.61
CA GLY A 298 -6.38 5.77 8.17
C GLY A 298 -5.12 6.05 7.34
N TRP A 299 -5.37 6.45 6.10
CA TRP A 299 -4.39 6.66 5.04
C TRP A 299 -4.14 8.16 4.82
N ASN A 300 -2.86 8.52 4.62
CA ASN A 300 -2.40 9.89 4.40
C ASN A 300 -1.85 10.10 2.97
N GLY A 301 -2.38 9.34 2.01
CA GLY A 301 -1.98 9.38 0.61
C GLY A 301 -2.53 8.17 -0.16
N GLN A 302 -2.07 8.00 -1.40
CA GLN A 302 -2.38 6.83 -2.21
C GLN A 302 -1.45 5.69 -1.80
N TYR A 303 -2.00 4.50 -1.56
CA TYR A 303 -1.25 3.32 -1.17
C TYR A 303 -1.58 2.15 -2.08
N ARG A 304 -0.60 1.27 -2.29
CA ARG A 304 -0.73 0.04 -3.07
C ARG A 304 -0.35 -1.14 -2.20
N LEU A 305 -1.08 -2.25 -2.31
CA LEU A 305 -0.72 -3.50 -1.66
C LEU A 305 0.65 -4.00 -2.16
N LYS A 306 1.53 -4.31 -1.22
CA LYS A 306 2.85 -4.91 -1.39
C LYS A 306 2.91 -6.10 -0.43
N GLU A 307 2.36 -7.22 -0.86
CA GLU A 307 2.40 -8.44 -0.05
C GLU A 307 3.85 -8.96 0.02
N THR A 308 4.29 -9.34 1.22
CA THR A 308 5.62 -9.92 1.44
C THR A 308 5.44 -11.30 2.06
N ASP A 309 5.71 -12.33 1.27
CA ASP A 309 5.61 -13.72 1.71
C ASP A 309 6.88 -14.13 2.45
N ASP A 310 6.89 -13.99 3.78
CA ASP A 310 7.88 -14.68 4.62
C ASP A 310 7.21 -15.87 5.32
N SER A 311 6.84 -16.87 4.52
CA SER A 311 6.27 -18.16 4.92
C SER A 311 7.16 -19.01 5.85
N ARG A 312 8.28 -18.48 6.34
CA ARG A 312 9.20 -19.19 7.25
C ARG A 312 8.67 -19.30 8.67
N ASN A 313 7.66 -18.51 9.05
CA ASN A 313 6.98 -18.59 10.34
C ASN A 313 5.45 -18.47 10.14
N GLU A 314 4.64 -18.84 11.14
CA GLU A 314 3.17 -18.59 11.17
C GLU A 314 2.79 -17.08 11.10
N GLN A 315 3.77 -16.21 10.88
CA GLN A 315 3.69 -14.76 10.88
C GLN A 315 3.75 -14.27 9.43
N HIS A 316 2.71 -13.59 8.99
CA HIS A 316 2.58 -13.04 7.64
C HIS A 316 2.76 -11.54 7.69
N THR A 317 3.44 -10.96 6.70
CA THR A 317 3.62 -9.50 6.61
C THR A 317 2.84 -8.94 5.44
N VAL A 318 1.93 -8.02 5.73
CA VAL A 318 1.22 -7.24 4.72
C VAL A 318 1.77 -5.82 4.75
N ALA A 319 2.36 -5.38 3.65
CA ALA A 319 2.83 -4.01 3.51
C ALA A 319 2.02 -3.24 2.46
N PHE A 320 1.98 -1.93 2.64
CA PHE A 320 1.35 -0.99 1.72
C PHE A 320 2.36 0.08 1.36
N GLN A 321 2.68 0.19 0.08
CA GLN A 321 3.62 1.16 -0.45
C GLN A 321 2.87 2.43 -0.84
N GLN A 322 3.34 3.58 -0.36
CA GLN A 322 2.82 4.88 -0.74
C GLN A 322 3.24 5.26 -2.17
N TYR A 323 2.30 5.81 -2.93
CA TYR A 323 2.49 6.34 -4.26
C TYR A 323 2.30 7.86 -4.25
N TYR A 324 3.09 8.55 -5.05
CA TYR A 324 2.99 10.00 -5.22
C TYR A 324 3.23 10.40 -6.66
N GLY A 325 2.52 11.44 -7.11
CA GLY A 325 2.68 12.03 -8.43
C GLY A 325 1.36 12.08 -9.18
N GLU A 326 1.27 13.04 -10.08
CA GLU A 326 0.13 13.23 -10.97
C GLU A 326 0.65 13.76 -12.32
N GLY A 327 -0.18 13.69 -13.36
CA GLY A 327 0.13 14.27 -14.67
C GLY A 327 0.70 13.25 -15.65
N GLN A 328 1.56 13.71 -16.58
CA GLN A 328 1.93 12.94 -17.77
C GLN A 328 2.49 11.55 -17.42
N TYR A 329 3.41 11.47 -16.45
CA TYR A 329 4.09 10.23 -16.05
C TYR A 329 3.47 9.56 -14.81
N GLY A 330 2.36 10.08 -14.30
CA GLY A 330 1.58 9.44 -13.25
C GLY A 330 2.22 9.46 -11.85
N ALA A 331 1.69 8.60 -10.98
CA ALA A 331 2.14 8.33 -9.64
C ALA A 331 3.18 7.20 -9.62
N LEU A 332 4.21 7.37 -8.80
CA LEU A 332 5.33 6.44 -8.64
C LEU A 332 5.46 6.04 -7.17
N PRO A 333 6.01 4.84 -6.88
CA PRO A 333 6.24 4.43 -5.51
C PRO A 333 7.25 5.36 -4.83
N ILE A 334 7.02 5.68 -3.56
CA ILE A 334 8.03 6.30 -2.70
C ILE A 334 8.79 5.16 -2.03
N ILE A 335 10.07 4.98 -2.35
CA ILE A 335 10.84 3.86 -1.77
C ILE A 335 11.09 4.05 -0.29
N ASP A 336 11.00 2.96 0.47
CA ASP A 336 11.48 2.96 1.84
C ASP A 336 13.00 2.90 1.89
N ILE A 337 13.61 3.71 2.76
CA ILE A 337 15.05 3.72 3.01
C ILE A 337 15.31 3.48 4.49
N SER A 338 16.21 2.55 4.79
CA SER A 338 16.49 2.09 6.17
C SER A 338 16.96 3.19 7.14
N SER A 339 17.49 4.29 6.61
CA SER A 339 17.93 5.44 7.40
C SER A 339 16.79 6.39 7.79
N PHE A 340 15.68 6.39 7.06
CA PHE A 340 14.58 7.36 7.26
C PHE A 340 13.26 6.68 7.64
N HIS A 341 12.95 5.51 7.08
CA HIS A 341 11.66 4.82 7.22
C HIS A 341 10.46 5.69 6.84
N TYR A 342 10.11 5.70 5.56
CA TYR A 342 9.00 6.51 5.04
C TYR A 342 8.36 5.86 3.81
N GLY A 343 7.08 6.14 3.60
CA GLY A 343 6.36 5.69 2.41
C GLY A 343 5.89 4.25 2.46
N GLU A 344 6.02 3.55 3.60
CA GLU A 344 5.46 2.21 3.81
C GLU A 344 4.63 2.17 5.10
N ILE A 345 3.54 1.41 5.06
CA ILE A 345 2.78 0.98 6.24
C ILE A 345 2.83 -0.55 6.25
N ALA A 346 3.31 -1.14 7.34
CA ALA A 346 3.48 -2.59 7.44
C ALA A 346 2.71 -3.16 8.64
N LEU A 347 2.09 -4.31 8.42
CA LEU A 347 1.33 -5.05 9.41
C LEU A 347 1.84 -6.49 9.47
N GLU A 348 2.03 -6.97 10.70
CA GLU A 348 2.34 -8.36 10.96
C GLU A 348 1.08 -9.04 11.46
N LEU A 349 0.77 -10.19 10.88
CA LEU A 349 -0.40 -10.98 11.20
C LEU A 349 0.02 -12.36 11.67
N ARG A 350 -0.66 -12.86 12.71
CA ARG A 350 -0.58 -14.25 13.12
C ARG A 350 -2.00 -14.83 13.14
N GLN A 351 -2.22 -15.86 12.33
CA GLN A 351 -3.53 -16.51 12.20
C GLN A 351 -4.68 -15.52 11.91
N GLY A 352 -4.46 -14.55 11.02
CA GLY A 352 -5.44 -13.53 10.64
C GLY A 352 -5.63 -12.39 11.65
N THR A 353 -4.94 -12.39 12.79
CA THR A 353 -4.98 -11.32 13.79
C THR A 353 -3.74 -10.42 13.66
N ILE A 354 -3.93 -9.09 13.67
CA ILE A 354 -2.83 -8.12 13.66
C ILE A 354 -2.05 -8.22 14.97
N THR A 355 -0.77 -8.56 14.89
CA THR A 355 0.15 -8.61 16.03
C THR A 355 1.18 -7.49 15.99
N GLY A 356 1.43 -6.91 14.82
CA GLY A 356 2.38 -5.81 14.63
C GLY A 356 1.84 -4.76 13.69
N TYR A 357 2.14 -3.49 13.96
CA TYR A 357 1.78 -2.37 13.09
C TYR A 357 2.86 -1.31 13.11
N GLN A 358 3.33 -0.90 11.93
CA GLN A 358 4.38 0.08 11.78
C GLN A 358 4.00 1.12 10.73
N ARG A 359 4.27 2.39 11.05
CA ARG A 359 4.07 3.50 10.12
C ARG A 359 4.94 4.70 10.49
N SER A 360 5.13 5.57 9.51
CA SER A 360 5.65 6.92 9.69
C SER A 360 4.63 7.81 10.42
N LEU A 361 5.11 8.64 11.33
CA LEU A 361 4.37 9.75 11.94
C LEU A 361 4.30 10.96 11.02
N ILE A 362 5.21 11.07 10.05
CA ILE A 362 5.23 12.16 9.08
C ILE A 362 4.09 11.97 8.08
N TYR A 363 3.36 13.05 7.83
CA TYR A 363 2.35 13.12 6.77
C TYR A 363 2.49 14.42 5.96
N PRO A 364 2.21 14.39 4.65
CA PRO A 364 2.18 15.61 3.84
C PRO A 364 0.96 16.46 4.17
N THR A 365 1.15 17.78 4.29
CA THR A 365 0.05 18.74 4.54
C THR A 365 -0.71 19.14 3.28
N GLY A 366 -0.20 18.78 2.10
CA GLY A 366 -0.68 19.24 0.79
C GLY A 366 -0.03 20.55 0.31
N GLU A 367 0.65 21.29 1.19
CA GLU A 367 1.41 22.49 0.80
C GLU A 367 2.79 22.14 0.24
N PHE A 368 3.21 22.87 -0.79
CA PHE A 368 4.50 22.68 -1.45
C PHE A 368 5.43 23.86 -1.17
N TRP A 369 6.69 23.57 -0.83
CA TRP A 369 7.75 24.57 -0.75
C TRP A 369 8.68 24.57 -1.96
N SER A 370 8.66 23.50 -2.77
CA SER A 370 9.40 23.43 -4.03
C SER A 370 8.74 22.46 -5.01
N LYS A 371 8.77 22.80 -6.29
CA LYS A 371 8.52 21.88 -7.41
C LYS A 371 9.52 22.18 -8.51
N LYS A 372 10.28 21.18 -8.93
CA LYS A 372 11.35 21.33 -9.93
C LYS A 372 11.27 20.23 -10.96
N MET A 373 11.23 20.61 -12.23
CA MET A 373 11.38 19.65 -13.33
C MET A 373 12.80 19.10 -13.35
N VAL A 374 12.93 17.78 -13.40
CA VAL A 374 14.20 17.06 -13.51
C VAL A 374 14.06 15.97 -14.57
N ASP A 375 15.15 15.67 -15.29
CA ASP A 375 15.16 14.59 -16.25
C ASP A 375 15.80 13.36 -15.60
N LEU A 376 15.07 12.24 -15.55
CA LEU A 376 15.60 10.93 -15.23
C LEU A 376 16.34 10.38 -16.46
N PRO A 377 17.56 9.85 -16.30
CA PRO A 377 18.35 9.38 -17.42
C PRO A 377 17.65 8.22 -18.15
N GLY A 378 17.85 8.14 -19.45
CA GLY A 378 17.41 7.04 -20.31
C GLY A 378 18.52 6.63 -21.26
N GLY A 379 18.25 5.63 -22.08
CA GLY A 379 19.16 5.11 -23.11
C GLY A 379 20.53 4.76 -22.54
N ASN A 380 21.59 5.22 -23.20
CA ASN A 380 22.97 4.87 -22.85
C ASN A 380 23.42 5.37 -21.48
N GLU A 381 22.85 6.46 -20.96
CA GLU A 381 23.19 6.96 -19.64
C GLU A 381 22.69 6.00 -18.55
N LEU A 382 21.42 5.59 -18.66
CA LEU A 382 20.83 4.61 -17.74
C LEU A 382 21.52 3.25 -17.84
N ARG A 383 21.82 2.77 -19.06
CA ARG A 383 22.58 1.52 -19.25
C ARG A 383 23.95 1.55 -18.57
N LYS A 384 24.64 2.71 -18.57
CA LYS A 384 25.91 2.87 -17.85
C LYS A 384 25.74 2.80 -16.34
N LEU A 385 24.65 3.35 -15.79
CA LEU A 385 24.34 3.23 -14.36
C LEU A 385 24.06 1.78 -13.98
N ILE A 386 23.23 1.09 -14.77
CA ILE A 386 22.91 -0.34 -14.59
C ILE A 386 24.17 -1.21 -14.65
N ALA A 387 25.07 -0.95 -15.60
CA ALA A 387 26.30 -1.70 -15.78
C ALA A 387 27.23 -1.68 -14.55
N ARG A 388 27.12 -0.67 -13.66
CA ARG A 388 27.90 -0.61 -12.40
C ARG A 388 27.52 -1.70 -11.41
N PHE A 389 26.30 -2.22 -11.51
CA PHE A 389 25.75 -3.24 -10.61
C PHE A 389 25.69 -4.63 -11.28
N LYS A 390 26.09 -4.71 -12.56
CA LYS A 390 26.09 -5.95 -13.33
C LYS A 390 27.10 -6.92 -12.70
N GLY A 391 26.60 -8.02 -12.15
CA GLY A 391 27.40 -9.04 -11.46
C GLY A 391 27.08 -9.23 -9.98
N GLU A 392 26.28 -8.34 -9.36
CA GLU A 392 25.80 -8.57 -7.98
C GLU A 392 24.72 -9.66 -7.93
N ALA A 393 23.71 -9.53 -8.79
CA ALA A 393 22.63 -10.48 -9.06
C ALA A 393 21.88 -10.01 -10.30
N ASP A 394 21.00 -10.85 -10.85
CA ASP A 394 20.14 -10.47 -11.96
C ASP A 394 19.14 -9.40 -11.52
N ILE A 395 18.92 -8.40 -12.36
CA ILE A 395 17.87 -7.41 -12.18
C ILE A 395 16.54 -8.07 -12.55
N VAL A 396 15.60 -8.07 -11.62
CA VAL A 396 14.24 -8.61 -11.84
C VAL A 396 13.22 -7.51 -12.15
N SER A 397 13.51 -6.27 -11.73
CA SER A 397 12.65 -5.12 -11.98
C SER A 397 13.47 -3.83 -12.07
N LEU A 398 13.10 -2.95 -13.00
CA LEU A 398 13.65 -1.61 -13.17
C LEU A 398 12.50 -0.62 -13.32
N TYR A 399 12.39 0.34 -12.41
CA TYR A 399 11.29 1.30 -12.40
C TYR A 399 11.70 2.66 -11.81
N PRO A 400 11.06 3.75 -12.23
CA PRO A 400 11.25 5.05 -11.60
C PRO A 400 10.49 5.11 -10.28
N ALA A 401 11.05 5.81 -9.29
CA ALA A 401 10.49 5.95 -7.96
C ALA A 401 10.88 7.29 -7.34
N TYR A 402 10.31 7.62 -6.18
CA TYR A 402 10.74 8.76 -5.36
C TYR A 402 11.60 8.30 -4.19
N HIS A 403 12.82 8.83 -4.11
CA HIS A 403 13.67 8.72 -2.93
C HIS A 403 13.29 9.81 -1.91
N PRO A 404 12.74 9.45 -0.75
CA PRO A 404 12.34 10.43 0.27
C PRO A 404 13.54 10.91 1.08
N SER A 405 13.53 12.17 1.47
CA SER A 405 14.50 12.73 2.42
C SER A 405 13.89 13.86 3.23
N LEU A 406 14.26 13.96 4.50
CA LEU A 406 13.80 15.05 5.36
C LEU A 406 14.79 16.22 5.31
N THR A 407 14.27 17.41 5.03
CA THR A 407 15.04 18.67 4.99
C THR A 407 14.51 19.61 6.08
N LYS A 408 15.20 20.74 6.29
CA LYS A 408 14.72 21.81 7.20
C LYS A 408 13.36 22.38 6.78
N ASP A 409 13.03 22.31 5.49
CA ASP A 409 11.82 22.91 4.92
C ASP A 409 10.66 21.92 4.82
N GLY A 410 10.90 20.63 5.05
CA GLY A 410 9.93 19.54 4.98
C GLY A 410 10.46 18.30 4.24
N LEU A 411 9.54 17.46 3.75
CA LEU A 411 9.85 16.26 2.99
C LEU A 411 10.23 16.62 1.55
N LEU A 412 11.34 16.08 1.05
CA LEU A 412 11.77 16.17 -0.34
C LEU A 412 11.66 14.79 -0.98
N LEU A 413 10.86 14.71 -2.05
CA LEU A 413 10.71 13.54 -2.90
C LEU A 413 11.52 13.77 -4.19
N LYS A 414 12.65 13.06 -4.31
CA LYS A 414 13.52 13.15 -5.49
C LYS A 414 13.30 11.95 -6.42
N PRO A 415 12.95 12.16 -7.70
CA PRO A 415 12.86 11.08 -8.68
C PRO A 415 14.21 10.37 -8.85
N VAL A 416 14.19 9.05 -8.85
CA VAL A 416 15.34 8.17 -9.06
C VAL A 416 14.94 6.94 -9.86
N TRP A 417 15.92 6.25 -10.43
CA TRP A 417 15.72 4.89 -10.92
C TRP A 417 16.00 3.88 -9.81
N VAL A 418 15.20 2.82 -9.77
CA VAL A 418 15.34 1.73 -8.81
C VAL A 418 15.47 0.43 -9.56
N ALA A 419 16.53 -0.33 -9.27
CA ALA A 419 16.71 -1.70 -9.71
C ALA A 419 16.50 -2.65 -8.52
N GLU A 420 15.58 -3.59 -8.67
CA GLU A 420 15.37 -4.69 -7.75
C GLU A 420 16.10 -5.91 -8.27
N LEU A 421 16.88 -6.54 -7.39
CA LEU A 421 17.71 -7.68 -7.70
C LEU A 421 17.04 -8.97 -7.25
N ARG A 422 17.34 -10.08 -7.93
CA ARG A 422 16.78 -11.42 -7.62
C ARG A 422 17.01 -11.87 -6.17
N ASN A 423 18.04 -11.35 -5.52
CA ASN A 423 18.35 -11.63 -4.11
C ASN A 423 17.54 -10.76 -3.12
N GLY A 424 16.57 -9.98 -3.60
CA GLY A 424 15.73 -9.07 -2.81
C GLY A 424 16.37 -7.71 -2.51
N ALA A 425 17.60 -7.46 -2.98
CA ALA A 425 18.27 -6.19 -2.74
C ALA A 425 17.80 -5.11 -3.72
N THR A 426 17.62 -3.89 -3.21
CA THR A 426 17.27 -2.72 -4.02
C THR A 426 18.49 -1.83 -4.24
N ARG A 427 18.66 -1.30 -5.45
CA ARG A 427 19.71 -0.34 -5.83
C ARG A 427 19.08 0.91 -6.40
N ILE A 428 19.50 2.06 -5.88
CA ILE A 428 19.11 3.37 -6.40
C ILE A 428 20.16 3.78 -7.44
N LEU A 429 19.73 4.06 -8.66
CA LEU A 429 20.60 4.43 -9.78
C LEU A 429 20.56 5.95 -9.97
N ASN A 430 21.62 6.62 -9.50
CA ASN A 430 21.75 8.08 -9.49
C ASN A 430 23.05 8.56 -10.14
#